data_AF-A0A916UNC1-F1
#
_entry.id   AF-A0A916UNC1-F1
#
_cell.length_a   1.000
_cell.length_b   1.000
_cell.length_c   1.000
_cell.angle_alpha   90.00
_cell.angle_beta   90.00
_cell.angle_gamma   90.00
#
_symmetry.space_group_name_H-M   'P 1'
#
loop_
_entity.id
_entity.type
_entity.pdbx_description
1 polymer ?
#
loop_
_entity_poly.entity_id
_entity_poly.type
_entity_poly.pdbx_seq_one_letter_code
_entity_poly.pdbx_strand_id
1 'polypeptide(L)'
;MLSAINPFFTSPSTHTCPHCKKARDYLEQAGVPYNDQIIDESKSAEESFKTLGEKYVPVLVSSTELVVEFDQKAYANLIQLANSK
;
A
#
# COMPACT_ATOMS: atom_id res chain seq x y z
N MET A 1 -21.77 9.65 3.07
CA MET A 1 -21.02 8.95 4.13
C MET A 1 -20.05 8.03 3.42
N LEU A 2 -18.90 8.55 2.99
CA LEU A 2 -17.91 7.77 2.24
C LEU A 2 -17.12 6.98 3.27
N SER A 3 -17.45 5.70 3.41
CA SER A 3 -16.63 4.75 4.16
C SER A 3 -15.22 4.83 3.61
N ALA A 4 -14.28 5.26 4.44
CA ALA A 4 -12.88 5.34 4.12
C ALA A 4 -12.41 3.94 3.68
N ILE A 5 -12.33 3.74 2.37
CA ILE A 5 -11.59 2.63 1.78
C ILE A 5 -10.14 3.01 2.04
N ASN A 6 -9.59 2.65 3.20
CA ASN A 6 -8.19 2.85 3.51
C ASN A 6 -7.40 1.75 2.80
N PRO A 7 -6.71 2.03 1.68
CA PRO A 7 -5.74 1.11 1.14
C PRO A 7 -4.70 0.75 2.21
N PHE A 8 -4.55 -0.54 2.48
CA PHE A 8 -3.48 -1.05 3.33
C PHE A 8 -2.20 -1.09 2.50
N PHE A 9 -1.13 -0.49 3.01
CA PHE A 9 0.18 -0.44 2.38
C PHE A 9 1.17 -1.18 3.27
N THR A 10 2.01 -2.02 2.70
CA THR A 10 2.95 -2.86 3.46
C THR A 10 4.39 -2.55 3.09
N SER A 11 5.22 -2.22 4.08
CA SER A 11 6.63 -1.84 3.92
C SER A 11 7.55 -2.68 4.83
N PRO A 12 8.73 -3.14 4.36
CA PRO A 12 9.76 -3.79 5.18
C PRO A 12 10.19 -2.89 6.34
N SER A 13 10.70 -1.69 6.09
CA SER A 13 11.19 -0.80 7.15
C SER A 13 10.96 0.69 6.87
N THR A 14 11.00 1.49 7.94
CA THR A 14 10.81 2.95 7.93
C THR A 14 11.93 3.74 7.24
N HIS A 15 13.12 3.16 6.98
CA HIS A 15 14.27 3.97 6.52
C HIS A 15 15.09 3.40 5.36
N THR A 16 15.01 2.11 5.05
CA THR A 16 15.96 1.49 4.09
C THR A 16 15.35 1.12 2.73
N CYS A 17 14.04 1.31 2.53
CA CYS A 17 13.36 0.95 1.28
C CYS A 17 13.02 2.18 0.40
N PRO A 18 13.78 2.46 -0.68
CA PRO A 18 13.51 3.60 -1.56
C PRO A 18 12.18 3.48 -2.32
N HIS A 19 11.77 2.27 -2.70
CA HIS A 19 10.49 2.04 -3.39
C HIS A 19 9.29 2.29 -2.48
N CYS A 20 9.41 1.90 -1.21
CA CYS A 20 8.39 2.14 -0.20
C CYS A 20 8.23 3.62 0.10
N LYS A 21 9.35 4.38 0.13
CA LYS A 21 9.29 5.83 0.25
C LYS A 21 8.53 6.47 -0.92
N LYS A 22 8.84 6.06 -2.16
CA LYS A 22 8.14 6.58 -3.36
C LYS A 22 6.64 6.30 -3.31
N ALA A 23 6.26 5.11 -2.86
CA ALA A 23 4.85 4.73 -2.70
C ALA A 23 4.12 5.62 -1.68
N ARG A 24 4.72 5.85 -0.50
CA ARG A 24 4.18 6.80 0.49
C ARG A 24 4.05 8.20 -0.08
N ASP A 25 5.14 8.75 -0.62
CA ASP A 25 5.16 10.09 -1.18
C ASP A 25 4.05 10.25 -2.26
N TYR A 26 3.81 9.20 -3.06
CA TYR A 26 2.76 9.22 -4.08
C TYR A 26 1.35 9.22 -3.48
N LEU A 27 1.08 8.37 -2.48
CA LEU A 27 -0.21 8.31 -1.79
C LEU A 27 -0.51 9.59 -1.02
N GLU A 28 0.50 10.16 -0.36
CA GLU A 28 0.41 11.46 0.32
C GLU A 28 0.11 12.59 -0.66
N GLN A 29 0.82 12.66 -1.80
CA GLN A 29 0.55 13.65 -2.85
C GLN A 29 -0.84 13.48 -3.48
N ALA A 30 -1.33 12.25 -3.59
CA ALA A 30 -2.67 11.96 -4.07
C ALA A 30 -3.76 12.26 -3.03
N GLY A 31 -3.40 12.58 -1.79
CA GLY A 31 -4.35 12.83 -0.70
C GLY A 31 -5.16 11.59 -0.30
N VAL A 32 -4.65 10.40 -0.57
CA VAL A 32 -5.33 9.13 -0.30
C VAL A 32 -4.97 8.68 1.11
N PRO A 33 -5.95 8.46 2.00
CA PRO A 33 -5.66 7.89 3.31
C PRO A 33 -5.17 6.45 3.14
N TYR A 34 -4.07 6.10 3.76
CA TYR A 34 -3.55 4.73 3.73
C TYR A 34 -3.08 4.32 5.12
N ASN A 35 -3.01 3.00 5.33
CA ASN A 35 -2.44 2.45 6.55
C ASN A 35 -1.07 1.85 6.25
N ASP A 36 0.00 2.47 6.75
CA ASP A 36 1.36 1.94 6.60
C ASP A 36 1.59 0.80 7.60
N GLN A 37 1.72 -0.41 7.09
CA GLN A 37 1.97 -1.64 7.80
C GLN A 37 3.45 -2.01 7.64
N ILE A 38 4.24 -1.68 8.65
CA ILE A 38 5.68 -1.95 8.66
C ILE A 38 5.90 -3.39 9.13
N ILE A 39 6.27 -4.30 8.22
CA ILE A 39 6.41 -5.73 8.52
C ILE A 39 7.56 -6.02 9.48
N ASP A 40 8.63 -5.21 9.46
CA ASP A 40 9.76 -5.40 10.38
C ASP A 40 9.45 -4.91 11.81
N GLU A 41 8.38 -4.14 12.00
CA GLU A 41 8.00 -3.55 13.30
C GLU A 41 6.72 -4.18 13.89
N SER A 42 5.89 -4.82 13.06
CA SER A 42 4.60 -5.37 13.48
C SER A 42 4.41 -6.81 13.03
N LYS A 43 4.27 -7.73 13.99
CA LYS A 43 3.88 -9.13 13.72
C LYS A 43 2.56 -9.24 12.98
N SER A 44 1.60 -8.35 13.27
CA SER A 44 0.31 -8.33 12.57
C SER A 44 0.47 -7.91 11.11
N ALA A 45 1.40 -6.99 10.82
CA ALA A 45 1.74 -6.61 9.45
C ALA A 45 2.46 -7.75 8.73
N GLU A 46 3.40 -8.42 9.40
CA GLU A 46 4.12 -9.58 8.88
C GLU A 46 3.16 -10.74 8.55
N GLU A 47 2.22 -11.05 9.44
CA GLU A 47 1.18 -12.06 9.22
C GLU A 47 0.27 -11.66 8.06
N SER A 48 -0.18 -10.41 8.02
CA SER A 48 -0.99 -9.90 6.89
C SER A 48 -0.23 -10.03 5.57
N PHE A 49 1.05 -9.63 5.53
CA PHE A 49 1.90 -9.78 4.35
C PHE A 49 2.05 -11.24 3.91
N LYS A 50 2.27 -12.16 4.87
CA LYS A 50 2.32 -13.60 4.59
C LYS A 50 1.02 -14.12 4.00
N THR A 51 -0.14 -13.63 4.45
CA THR A 51 -1.44 -14.03 3.88
C THR A 51 -1.66 -13.55 2.45
N LEU A 52 -1.00 -12.45 2.04
CA LEU A 52 -1.04 -11.98 0.65
C LEU A 52 -0.29 -12.93 -0.30
N GLY A 53 0.65 -13.74 0.21
CA GLY A 53 1.45 -14.66 -0.60
C GLY A 53 2.53 -13.98 -1.43
N GLU A 54 2.73 -12.68 -1.25
CA GLU A 54 3.69 -11.87 -1.98
C GLU A 54 5.10 -11.96 -1.38
N LYS A 55 6.10 -11.74 -2.24
CA LYS A 55 7.52 -11.79 -1.87
C LYS A 55 8.23 -10.45 -1.95
N TYR A 56 7.63 -9.50 -2.66
CA TYR A 56 8.21 -8.20 -2.96
C TYR A 56 7.40 -7.10 -2.31
N VAL A 57 8.07 -5.98 -2.09
CA VAL A 57 7.56 -4.81 -1.37
C VAL A 57 8.02 -3.55 -2.10
N PRO A 58 7.26 -2.45 -2.05
CA PRO A 58 6.01 -2.27 -1.31
C PRO A 58 4.83 -3.07 -1.90
N VAL A 59 3.85 -3.42 -1.07
CA VAL A 59 2.57 -3.97 -1.55
C VAL A 59 1.45 -3.01 -1.17
N LEU A 60 0.67 -2.61 -2.16
CA LEU A 60 -0.53 -1.80 -1.98
C LEU A 60 -1.76 -2.67 -2.17
N VAL A 61 -2.63 -2.70 -1.17
CA VAL A 61 -3.85 -3.49 -1.17
C VAL A 61 -5.04 -2.54 -1.09
N SER A 62 -5.94 -2.64 -2.05
CA SER A 62 -7.26 -2.00 -2.01
C SER A 62 -8.35 -3.06 -1.88
N SER A 63 -9.60 -2.61 -1.75
CA SER A 63 -10.77 -3.50 -1.77
C SER A 63 -11.00 -4.19 -3.12
N THR A 64 -10.41 -3.69 -4.21
CA THR A 64 -10.62 -4.20 -5.57
C THR A 64 -9.44 -4.97 -6.10
N GLU A 65 -8.22 -4.50 -5.82
CA GLU A 65 -6.98 -5.01 -6.43
C GLU A 65 -5.79 -4.87 -5.47
N LEU A 66 -4.72 -5.59 -5.79
CA LEU A 66 -3.43 -5.55 -5.12
C LEU A 66 -2.35 -5.22 -6.15
N VAL A 67 -1.45 -4.31 -5.80
CA VAL A 67 -0.28 -3.93 -6.61
C VAL A 67 0.98 -4.26 -5.83
N VAL A 68 1.84 -5.06 -6.46
CA VAL A 68 3.15 -5.46 -5.94
C VAL A 68 4.20 -4.53 -6.53
N GLU A 69 5.16 -4.12 -5.70
CA GLU A 69 6.16 -3.10 -5.99
C GLU A 69 5.56 -1.71 -6.26
N PHE A 70 6.43 -0.71 -6.41
CA PHE A 70 6.00 0.64 -6.77
C PHE A 70 5.95 0.79 -8.28
N ASP A 71 4.74 0.82 -8.85
CA ASP A 71 4.47 1.24 -10.22
C ASP A 71 3.49 2.42 -10.21
N GLN A 72 3.94 3.57 -10.70
CA GLN A 72 3.16 4.81 -10.66
C GLN A 72 1.84 4.68 -11.43
N LYS A 73 1.82 3.96 -12.56
CA LYS A 73 0.61 3.79 -13.38
C LYS A 73 -0.37 2.85 -12.70
N ALA A 74 0.10 1.76 -12.11
CA ALA A 74 -0.71 0.83 -11.35
C ALA A 74 -1.32 1.50 -10.11
N TYR A 75 -0.54 2.31 -9.38
CA TYR A 75 -1.03 3.09 -8.25
C TYR A 75 -2.09 4.12 -8.70
N ALA A 76 -1.84 4.84 -9.80
CA ALA A 76 -2.82 5.77 -10.36
C ALA A 76 -4.13 5.07 -10.71
N ASN A 77 -4.07 3.93 -11.39
CA ASN A 77 -5.24 3.15 -11.77
C ASN A 77 -6.00 2.66 -10.53
N LEU A 78 -5.30 2.10 -9.56
CA LEU A 78 -5.89 1.55 -8.34
C LEU A 78 -6.57 2.63 -7.49
N ILE A 79 -5.96 3.83 -7.39
CA ILE A 79 -6.58 5.00 -6.75
C ILE A 79 -7.82 5.46 -7.51
N GLN A 80 -7.77 5.52 -8.85
CA GLN A 80 -8.94 5.89 -9.66
C GLN A 80 -10.08 4.88 -9.49
N LEU A 81 -9.78 3.58 -9.49
CA LEU A 81 -10.76 2.53 -9.27
C LEU A 81 -11.39 2.63 -7.88
N ALA A 82 -10.58 2.86 -6.85
CA ALA A 82 -11.04 3.03 -5.47
C ALA A 82 -11.94 4.27 -5.29
N ASN A 83 -11.70 5.36 -6.04
CA ASN A 83 -12.50 6.58 -5.98
C ASN A 83 -13.75 6.57 -6.88
N SER A 84 -13.87 5.61 -7.80
CA SER A 84 -14.95 5.54 -8.80
C SER A 84 -16.19 4.76 -8.35
N LYS A 85 -16.19 4.24 -7.12
CA LYS A 85 -17.30 3.49 -6.50
C LYS A 85 -17.75 4.14 -5.19
#